data_AF-A0A847NHC8-F1
#
_entry.id   AF-A0A847NHC8-F1
#
_cell.length_a   1.000
_cell.length_b   1.000
_cell.length_c   1.000
_cell.angle_alpha   90.00
_cell.angle_beta   90.00
_cell.angle_gamma   90.00
#
_symmetry.space_group_name_H-M   'P 1'
#
loop_
_entity.id
_entity.type
_entity.pdbx_description
1 polymer ?
#
loop_
_entity_poly.entity_id
_entity_poly.type
_entity_poly.pdbx_seq_one_letter_code
_entity_poly.pdbx_strand_id
1 'polypeptide(L)'
;MKIAVINGTQVKALLDHLACHWMVHRPDRRMFSKRAVILTQSIGAPNRAAQNDVATSLTWFGVSDIKKFGFGTMGSIKWDEIDEKRRRKVETRLRNLSMEYLSPKPVSKNIKVRVFFFISKNIHRGLLKKEEKLSADTQHWLDNGWIKR
;
A
#
# COMPACT_ATOMS: atom_id res chain seq x y z
N MET A 1 -14.95 -11.43 4.48
CA MET A 1 -13.62 -10.79 4.68
C MET A 1 -12.95 -11.50 5.85
N LYS A 2 -11.99 -12.41 5.62
CA LYS A 2 -11.17 -12.99 6.70
C LYS A 2 -10.08 -11.97 7.02
N ILE A 3 -10.08 -11.42 8.23
CA ILE A 3 -9.06 -10.46 8.67
C ILE A 3 -7.96 -11.28 9.37
N ALA A 4 -6.81 -11.43 8.73
CA ALA A 4 -5.62 -11.97 9.37
C ALA A 4 -4.91 -10.82 10.11
N VAL A 5 -4.65 -11.00 11.41
CA VAL A 5 -3.84 -10.07 12.21
C VAL A 5 -2.39 -10.41 11.96
N ILE A 6 -1.72 -9.63 11.12
CA ILE A 6 -0.29 -9.78 10.83
C ILE A 6 0.46 -8.83 11.77
N ASN A 7 1.49 -9.33 12.46
CA ASN A 7 2.34 -8.50 13.32
C ASN A 7 3.19 -7.52 12.48
N GLY A 8 3.63 -6.42 13.08
CA GLY A 8 4.36 -5.37 12.35
C GLY A 8 5.65 -5.86 11.66
N THR A 9 6.33 -6.85 12.25
CA THR A 9 7.57 -7.42 11.71
C THR A 9 7.33 -8.25 10.45
N GLN A 10 6.27 -9.06 10.39
CA GLN A 10 5.92 -9.81 9.18
C GLN A 10 5.45 -8.87 8.06
N VAL A 11 4.72 -7.79 8.38
CA VAL A 11 4.38 -6.77 7.38
C VAL A 11 5.65 -6.15 6.82
N LYS A 12 6.63 -5.80 7.66
CA LYS A 12 7.93 -5.28 7.19
C LYS A 12 8.65 -6.28 6.29
N ALA A 13 8.77 -7.54 6.72
CA ALA A 13 9.43 -8.59 5.93
C ALA A 13 8.77 -8.80 4.56
N LEU A 14 7.43 -8.79 4.51
CA LEU A 14 6.68 -8.86 3.25
C LEU A 14 6.97 -7.67 2.34
N LEU A 15 6.98 -6.45 2.89
CA LEU A 15 7.26 -5.24 2.12
C LEU A 15 8.70 -5.24 1.58
N ASP A 16 9.67 -5.70 2.35
CA ASP A 16 11.06 -5.82 1.94
C ASP A 16 11.24 -6.85 0.82
N HIS A 17 10.59 -8.01 0.95
CA HIS A 17 10.62 -9.04 -0.08
C HIS A 17 10.03 -8.54 -1.41
N LEU A 18 9.04 -7.64 -1.35
CA LEU A 18 8.39 -7.07 -2.52
C LEU A 18 9.07 -5.79 -3.01
N ALA A 19 10.06 -5.22 -2.33
CA ALA A 19 10.62 -3.90 -2.62
C ALA A 19 11.14 -3.74 -4.06
N CYS A 20 11.58 -4.82 -4.70
CA CYS A 20 11.98 -4.81 -6.11
C CYS A 20 10.83 -4.45 -7.09
N HIS A 21 9.58 -4.48 -6.63
CA HIS A 21 8.40 -4.06 -7.37
C HIS A 21 7.98 -2.60 -7.10
N TRP A 22 8.78 -1.81 -6.39
CA TRP A 22 8.57 -0.36 -6.35
C TRP A 22 8.68 0.23 -7.75
N MET A 23 7.92 1.30 -8.01
CA MET A 23 7.87 1.93 -9.32
C MET A 23 9.24 2.32 -9.86
N VAL A 24 10.17 2.78 -9.02
CA VAL A 24 11.53 3.10 -9.49
C VAL A 24 12.30 1.89 -10.03
N HIS A 25 11.90 0.67 -9.66
CA HIS A 25 12.48 -0.60 -10.09
C HIS A 25 11.59 -1.29 -11.13
N ARG A 26 10.90 -2.38 -10.75
CA ARG A 26 10.12 -3.24 -11.65
C ARG A 26 8.65 -3.32 -11.21
N PRO A 27 7.87 -2.23 -11.36
CA PRO A 27 6.49 -2.23 -10.89
C PRO A 27 5.65 -3.27 -11.62
N ASP A 28 4.67 -3.81 -10.90
CA ASP A 28 3.68 -4.72 -11.46
C ASP A 28 2.43 -3.94 -11.88
N ARG A 29 2.06 -4.06 -13.17
CA ARG A 29 0.86 -3.45 -13.76
C ARG A 29 -0.40 -3.69 -12.93
N ARG A 30 -0.53 -4.89 -12.34
CA ARG A 30 -1.69 -5.32 -11.55
C ARG A 30 -1.89 -4.49 -10.30
N MET A 31 -0.85 -3.83 -9.78
CA MET A 31 -0.94 -3.01 -8.57
C MET A 31 -1.67 -1.69 -8.81
N PHE A 32 -1.64 -1.16 -10.04
CA PHE A 32 -2.26 0.13 -10.37
C PHE A 32 -3.79 0.15 -10.29
N SER A 33 -4.43 -1.02 -10.31
CA SER A 33 -5.88 -1.18 -10.17
C SER A 33 -6.30 -1.69 -8.79
N LYS A 34 -5.35 -1.95 -7.88
CA LYS A 34 -5.66 -2.45 -6.53
C LYS A 34 -6.10 -1.32 -5.61
N ARG A 35 -6.86 -1.72 -4.60
CA ARG A 35 -7.21 -0.94 -3.41
C ARG A 35 -6.60 -1.62 -2.21
N ALA A 36 -6.26 -0.85 -1.18
CA ALA A 36 -5.72 -1.38 0.05
C ALA A 36 -6.35 -0.71 1.27
N VAL A 37 -6.58 -1.51 2.31
CA VAL A 37 -6.95 -1.03 3.63
C VAL A 37 -5.87 -1.47 4.61
N ILE A 38 -5.28 -0.52 5.31
CA ILE A 38 -4.30 -0.79 6.37
C ILE A 38 -5.06 -0.85 7.69
N LEU A 39 -5.17 -2.04 8.26
CA LEU A 39 -5.80 -2.29 9.55
C LEU A 39 -4.72 -2.34 10.63
N THR A 40 -4.88 -1.56 11.69
CA THR A 40 -3.98 -1.61 12.85
C THR A 40 -4.74 -1.64 14.17
N GLN A 41 -4.27 -2.49 15.07
CA GLN A 41 -4.72 -2.59 16.45
C GLN A 41 -3.50 -2.44 17.36
N SER A 42 -3.69 -1.73 18.46
CA SER A 42 -2.65 -1.49 19.47
C SER A 42 -3.29 -1.39 20.85
N ILE A 43 -2.51 -1.53 21.92
CA ILE A 43 -3.01 -1.25 23.28
C ILE A 43 -3.21 0.26 23.46
N GLY A 44 -2.20 1.06 23.11
CA GLY A 44 -2.25 2.53 23.16
C GLY A 44 -2.64 3.18 21.84
N ALA A 45 -2.52 4.51 21.78
CA ALA A 45 -2.56 5.31 20.54
C ALA A 45 -1.34 6.25 20.52
N PRO A 46 -0.87 6.72 19.34
CA PRO A 46 -1.46 6.61 18.00
C PRO A 46 -0.81 5.60 17.04
N ASN A 47 -1.59 5.06 16.10
CA ASN A 47 -1.13 4.10 15.07
C ASN A 47 -0.66 4.74 13.75
N ARG A 48 -0.62 6.08 13.69
CA ARG A 48 -0.51 6.82 12.42
C ARG A 48 0.84 6.61 11.74
N ALA A 49 1.94 6.58 12.49
CA ALA A 49 3.29 6.44 11.93
C ALA A 49 3.43 5.13 11.16
N ALA A 50 3.18 3.99 11.81
CA ALA A 50 3.23 2.68 11.16
C ALA A 50 2.29 2.57 9.95
N GLN A 51 1.08 3.15 10.03
CA GLN A 51 0.17 3.18 8.88
C GLN A 51 0.69 4.04 7.72
N ASN A 52 1.44 5.11 8.01
CA ASN A 52 2.06 5.94 6.98
C ASN A 52 3.18 5.18 6.26
N ASP A 53 4.01 4.43 6.99
CA ASP A 53 5.12 3.67 6.40
C ASP A 53 4.62 2.59 5.43
N VAL A 54 3.60 1.84 5.84
CA VAL A 54 2.94 0.85 4.97
C VAL A 54 2.27 1.54 3.78
N ALA A 55 1.59 2.67 3.99
CA ALA A 55 0.96 3.41 2.89
C ALA A 55 1.97 3.96 1.88
N THR A 56 3.13 4.42 2.33
CA THR A 56 4.21 4.85 1.47
C THR A 56 4.68 3.70 0.58
N SER A 57 4.93 2.52 1.17
CA SER A 57 5.33 1.33 0.42
C SER A 57 4.27 0.91 -0.62
N LEU A 58 2.99 0.88 -0.23
CA LEU A 58 1.89 0.57 -1.15
C LEU A 58 1.75 1.60 -2.27
N THR A 59 2.00 2.88 -1.97
CA THR A 59 2.00 3.94 -2.98
C THR A 59 3.13 3.70 -3.99
N TRP A 60 4.33 3.31 -3.55
CA TRP A 60 5.45 2.95 -4.42
C TRP A 60 5.19 1.69 -5.25
N PHE A 61 4.41 0.73 -4.76
CA PHE A 61 3.92 -0.38 -5.59
C PHE A 61 2.89 0.08 -6.65
N GLY A 62 2.31 1.27 -6.52
CA GLY A 62 1.34 1.83 -7.47
C GLY A 62 -0.11 1.80 -7.02
N VAL A 63 -0.40 1.44 -5.75
CA VAL A 63 -1.77 1.42 -5.21
C VAL A 63 -2.28 2.85 -5.03
N SER A 64 -3.43 3.16 -5.64
CA SER A 64 -3.98 4.53 -5.65
C SER A 64 -5.08 4.78 -4.61
N ASP A 65 -5.80 3.76 -4.18
CA ASP A 65 -6.77 3.87 -3.09
C ASP A 65 -6.24 3.15 -1.86
N ILE A 66 -5.76 3.92 -0.90
CA ILE A 66 -5.20 3.43 0.36
C ILE A 66 -5.98 4.07 1.51
N LYS A 67 -6.74 3.26 2.23
CA LYS A 67 -7.44 3.68 3.45
C LYS A 67 -6.71 3.14 4.69
N LYS A 68 -6.82 3.88 5.79
CA LYS A 68 -6.17 3.54 7.06
C LYS A 68 -7.24 3.43 8.13
N PHE A 69 -7.26 2.32 8.83
CA PHE A 69 -8.15 2.09 9.96
C PHE A 69 -7.32 1.62 11.14
N GLY A 70 -7.27 2.47 12.16
CA GLY A 70 -6.56 2.17 13.39
C GLY A 70 -7.46 2.40 14.59
N PHE A 71 -7.29 1.55 15.61
CA PHE A 71 -7.85 1.77 16.93
C PHE A 71 -6.92 1.24 18.02
N GLY A 72 -6.94 1.90 19.17
CA GLY A 72 -6.31 1.41 20.40
C GLY A 72 -7.35 0.73 21.27
N THR A 73 -6.99 -0.38 21.89
CA THR A 73 -7.88 -1.13 22.80
C THR A 73 -7.98 -0.46 24.18
N MET A 74 -6.93 0.27 24.61
CA MET A 74 -6.83 1.04 25.85
C MET A 74 -7.14 0.20 27.09
N GLY A 75 -6.42 -0.91 27.25
CA GLY A 75 -6.57 -1.83 28.38
C GLY A 75 -6.14 -3.24 28.00
N SER A 76 -7.06 -4.01 27.44
CA SER A 76 -6.81 -5.41 27.06
C SER A 76 -6.51 -5.59 25.58
N ILE A 77 -5.71 -6.61 25.26
CA ILE A 77 -5.49 -7.07 23.87
C ILE A 77 -6.69 -7.90 23.39
N LYS A 78 -7.36 -8.61 24.30
CA LYS A 78 -8.49 -9.47 23.98
C LYS A 78 -9.71 -8.63 23.68
N TRP A 79 -10.34 -8.90 22.54
CA TRP A 79 -11.48 -8.13 22.04
C TRP A 79 -12.60 -8.02 23.07
N ASP A 80 -12.98 -9.14 23.68
CA ASP A 80 -14.13 -9.21 24.59
C ASP A 80 -13.90 -8.49 25.92
N GLU A 81 -12.64 -8.25 26.29
CA GLU A 81 -12.25 -7.50 27.49
C GLU A 81 -12.17 -5.98 27.22
N ILE A 82 -12.41 -5.53 25.98
CA ILE A 82 -12.49 -4.10 25.65
C ILE A 82 -13.86 -3.57 26.07
N ASP A 83 -13.86 -2.39 26.69
CA ASP A 83 -15.06 -1.60 26.99
C ASP A 83 -16.07 -1.62 25.82
N GLU A 84 -17.32 -1.95 26.13
CA GLU A 84 -18.36 -2.19 25.12
C GLU A 84 -18.62 -0.95 24.27
N LYS A 85 -18.65 0.24 24.89
CA LYS A 85 -18.82 1.50 24.17
C LYS A 85 -17.69 1.72 23.16
N ARG A 86 -16.46 1.37 23.51
CA ARG A 86 -15.32 1.40 22.57
C ARG A 86 -15.46 0.36 21.46
N ARG A 87 -15.83 -0.90 21.76
CA ARG A 87 -16.07 -1.94 20.74
C ARG A 87 -17.11 -1.49 19.72
N ARG A 88 -18.29 -1.06 20.17
CA ARG A 88 -19.37 -0.55 19.29
C ARG A 88 -18.91 0.60 18.40
N LYS A 89 -18.07 1.51 18.93
CA LYS A 89 -17.48 2.61 18.14
C LYS A 89 -16.52 2.12 17.07
N VAL A 90 -15.68 1.13 17.37
CA VAL A 90 -14.77 0.51 16.40
C VAL A 90 -15.55 -0.24 15.32
N GLU A 91 -16.54 -1.05 15.72
CA GLU A 91 -17.40 -1.80 14.80
C GLU A 91 -18.17 -0.89 13.85
N THR A 92 -18.80 0.17 14.35
CA THR A 92 -19.52 1.14 13.50
C THR A 92 -18.59 1.77 12.47
N ARG A 93 -17.39 2.21 12.89
CA ARG A 93 -16.42 2.81 11.97
C ARG A 93 -15.92 1.80 10.93
N LEU A 94 -15.67 0.55 11.34
CA LEU A 94 -15.21 -0.51 10.45
C LEU A 94 -16.29 -0.90 9.44
N ARG A 95 -17.56 -0.96 9.88
CA ARG A 95 -18.71 -1.23 9.02
C ARG A 95 -18.89 -0.12 7.99
N ASN A 96 -18.78 1.14 8.40
CA ASN A 96 -18.84 2.27 7.46
C ASN A 96 -17.71 2.20 6.42
N LEU A 97 -16.49 1.86 6.84
CA LEU A 97 -15.38 1.66 5.91
C LEU A 97 -15.63 0.49 4.95
N SER A 98 -16.17 -0.63 5.43
CA SER A 98 -16.40 -1.79 4.56
C SER A 98 -17.43 -1.51 3.48
N MET A 99 -18.43 -0.66 3.75
CA MET A 99 -19.40 -0.22 2.74
C MET A 99 -18.74 0.46 1.52
N GLU A 100 -17.61 1.18 1.71
CA GLU A 100 -16.86 1.79 0.59
C GLU A 100 -16.23 0.75 -0.37
N TYR A 101 -16.20 -0.52 0.03
CA TYR A 101 -15.57 -1.62 -0.71
C TYR A 101 -16.57 -2.65 -1.23
N LEU A 102 -17.86 -2.53 -0.91
CA LEU A 102 -18.90 -3.43 -1.42
C LEU A 102 -19.22 -3.19 -2.91
N SER A 103 -19.08 -1.95 -3.37
CA SER A 103 -19.21 -1.62 -4.80
C SER A 103 -17.83 -1.31 -5.37
N PRO A 104 -17.21 -2.23 -6.13
CA PRO A 104 -15.90 -1.98 -6.72
C PRO A 104 -16.02 -0.92 -7.81
N LYS A 105 -15.66 0.32 -7.48
CA LYS A 105 -15.44 1.37 -8.48
C LYS A 105 -14.09 1.14 -9.17
N PRO A 106 -13.97 1.37 -10.48
CA PRO A 106 -12.68 1.36 -11.16
C PRO A 106 -11.71 2.30 -10.44
N VAL A 107 -10.56 1.77 -10.03
CA VAL A 107 -9.52 2.58 -9.38
C VAL A 107 -8.77 3.32 -10.48
N SER A 108 -9.02 4.62 -10.61
CA SER A 108 -8.16 5.48 -11.42
C SER A 108 -6.89 5.83 -10.65
N LYS A 109 -5.75 5.93 -11.35
CA LYS A 109 -4.48 6.33 -10.71
C LYS A 109 -4.64 7.70 -10.05
N ASN A 110 -4.37 7.79 -8.75
CA ASN A 110 -4.37 9.07 -8.04
C ASN A 110 -3.18 9.94 -8.49
N ILE A 111 -3.20 11.23 -8.17
CA ILE A 111 -2.17 12.16 -8.63
C ILE A 111 -0.76 11.78 -8.15
N LYS A 112 -0.63 11.26 -6.92
CA LYS A 112 0.65 10.85 -6.34
C LYS A 112 1.27 9.69 -7.12
N VAL A 113 0.50 8.65 -7.40
CA VAL A 113 0.96 7.49 -8.18
C VAL A 113 1.31 7.91 -9.60
N ARG A 114 0.55 8.83 -10.22
CA ARG A 114 0.90 9.37 -11.54
C ARG A 114 2.24 10.10 -11.53
N VAL A 115 2.49 10.93 -10.51
CA VAL A 115 3.76 11.66 -10.34
C VAL A 115 4.92 10.68 -10.13
N PHE A 116 4.81 9.72 -9.22
CA PHE A 116 5.88 8.73 -9.00
C PHE A 116 6.16 7.88 -10.23
N PHE A 117 5.11 7.47 -10.95
CA PHE A 117 5.26 6.75 -12.21
C PHE A 117 5.96 7.62 -13.26
N PHE A 118 5.59 8.90 -13.36
CA PHE A 118 6.23 9.84 -14.29
C PHE A 118 7.71 10.06 -13.95
N ILE A 119 8.06 10.27 -12.69
CA ILE A 119 9.45 10.42 -12.25
C ILE A 119 10.25 9.15 -12.59
N SER A 120 9.73 7.98 -12.22
CA SER A 120 10.37 6.68 -12.49
C SER A 120 10.59 6.48 -13.99
N LYS A 121 9.57 6.80 -14.81
CA LYS A 121 9.67 6.75 -16.27
C LYS A 121 10.79 7.63 -16.80
N ASN A 122 10.96 8.85 -16.30
CA ASN A 122 12.01 9.76 -16.76
C ASN A 122 13.41 9.31 -16.32
N ILE A 123 13.55 8.75 -15.11
CA ILE A 123 14.80 8.12 -14.65
C ILE A 123 15.22 7.04 -15.64
N HIS A 124 14.31 6.10 -15.95
CA HIS A 124 14.59 5.00 -16.87
C HIS A 124 14.87 5.46 -18.30
N ARG A 125 14.19 6.50 -18.81
CA ARG A 125 14.54 7.12 -20.11
C ARG A 125 15.93 7.74 -20.11
N GLY A 126 16.36 8.31 -18.98
CA GLY A 126 17.71 8.85 -18.82
C GLY A 126 18.77 7.75 -18.79
N LEU A 127 18.52 6.66 -18.05
CA LEU A 127 19.40 5.50 -17.97
C LEU A 127 19.54 4.80 -19.32
N LEU A 128 18.44 4.64 -20.06
CA LEU A 128 18.42 4.01 -21.39
C LEU A 128 19.39 4.64 -22.40
N LYS A 129 19.69 5.94 -22.27
CA LYS A 129 20.65 6.65 -23.13
C LYS A 129 22.11 6.42 -22.75
N LYS A 130 22.37 5.97 -21.52
CA LYS A 130 23.70 5.84 -20.91
C LYS A 130 24.12 4.39 -20.72
N GLU A 131 23.16 3.46 -20.65
CA GLU A 131 23.41 2.04 -20.47
C GLU A 131 23.84 1.39 -21.80
N GLU A 132 25.11 0.99 -21.90
CA GLU A 132 25.59 0.12 -22.98
C GLU A 132 24.92 -1.26 -22.92
N LYS A 133 24.81 -1.81 -21.70
CA LYS A 133 24.05 -3.02 -21.39
C LYS A 133 22.88 -2.67 -20.48
N LEU A 134 21.67 -3.08 -20.88
CA LEU A 134 20.45 -2.80 -20.12
C LEU A 134 20.47 -3.49 -18.76
N SER A 135 20.14 -2.72 -17.72
CA SER A 135 19.85 -3.28 -16.40
C SER A 135 18.52 -4.03 -16.42
N ALA A 136 18.32 -4.93 -15.45
CA ALA A 136 17.07 -5.68 -15.32
C ALA A 136 15.85 -4.76 -15.10
N ASP A 137 16.06 -3.60 -14.46
CA ASP A 137 15.00 -2.63 -14.22
C ASP A 137 14.65 -1.89 -15.53
N THR A 138 15.64 -1.36 -16.26
CA THR A 138 15.39 -0.68 -17.55
C THR A 138 14.74 -1.62 -18.57
N GLN A 139 15.20 -2.88 -18.63
CA GLN A 139 14.61 -3.91 -19.51
C GLN A 139 13.14 -4.15 -19.17
N HIS A 140 12.80 -4.31 -17.88
CA HIS A 140 11.41 -4.48 -17.45
C HIS A 140 10.51 -3.32 -17.90
N TRP A 141 11.02 -2.09 -17.86
CA TRP A 141 10.28 -0.91 -18.33
C TRP A 141 10.08 -0.88 -19.85
N LEU A 142 11.05 -1.38 -20.63
CA LEU A 142 10.93 -1.57 -22.08
C LEU A 142 9.95 -2.68 -22.44
N ASP A 143 10.02 -3.82 -21.76
CA ASP A 143 9.14 -4.98 -21.99
C ASP A 143 7.68 -4.62 -21.69
N ASN A 144 7.48 -3.77 -20.69
CA ASN A 144 6.18 -3.18 -20.39
C ASN A 144 5.81 -2.04 -21.34
N GLY A 145 6.60 -1.69 -22.36
CA GLY A 145 6.31 -0.62 -23.30
C GLY A 145 6.11 0.77 -22.67
N TRP A 146 6.58 0.97 -21.44
CA TRP A 146 6.42 2.22 -20.71
C TRP A 146 7.44 3.27 -21.15
N ILE A 147 8.60 2.80 -21.58
CA ILE A 147 9.64 3.56 -22.28
C ILE A 147 9.92 2.88 -23.63
N LYS A 148 10.59 3.61 -24.51
CA LYS A 148 11.05 3.13 -25.82
C LYS A 148 12.47 3.65 -26.03
N ARG A 149 13.27 2.89 -26.78
CA ARG A 149 14.55 3.36 -27.31
C ARG A 149 14.31 4.46 -28.34
#